data_AF-A0A2H3CNA3-F1
#
_entry.id   AF-A0A2H3CNA3-F1
#
_cell.length_a   1.000
_cell.length_b   1.000
_cell.length_c   1.000
_cell.angle_alpha   90.00
_cell.angle_beta   90.00
_cell.angle_gamma   90.00
#
_symmetry.space_group_name_H-M   'P 1'
#
loop_
_entity.id
_entity.type
_entity.pdbx_description
1 polymer ?
#
loop_
_entity_poly.entity_id
_entity_poly.type
_entity_poly.pdbx_seq_one_letter_code
_entity_poly.pdbx_strand_id
1 'polypeptide(L)' 'GFPSCLGSGDGSYIHLMNQPTKNGYAYWCHKKFYALIIQATVNHHAIFTSYDFGWPGSV' A
#
# COMPACT_ATOMS: atom_id res chain seq x y z
N GLY A 1 4.67 -15.44 16.25
CA GLY A 1 5.39 -14.16 16.06
C GLY A 1 6.81 -14.46 15.63
N PHE A 2 7.41 -13.62 14.78
CA PHE A 2 8.80 -13.78 14.35
C PHE A 2 9.77 -13.40 15.49
N PRO A 3 10.62 -14.31 16.00
CA PRO A 3 11.60 -13.98 17.02
C PRO A 3 12.56 -12.89 16.53
N SER A 4 12.86 -11.90 17.38
CA SER A 4 13.72 -10.74 17.05
C SER A 4 13.18 -9.78 15.97
N CYS A 5 11.90 -9.86 15.62
CA CYS A 5 11.25 -8.90 14.74
C CYS A 5 10.80 -7.65 15.52
N LEU A 6 11.44 -6.51 15.26
CA LEU A 6 11.05 -5.22 15.85
C LEU A 6 9.71 -4.70 15.27
N GLY A 7 9.44 -5.04 14.01
CA GLY A 7 8.19 -4.75 13.32
C GLY A 7 8.14 -5.43 11.95
N SER A 8 6.92 -5.61 11.44
CA SER A 8 6.65 -6.18 10.11
C SER A 8 6.06 -5.07 9.24
N GLY A 9 6.64 -4.87 8.05
CA GLY A 9 6.07 -3.99 7.03
C GLY A 9 5.37 -4.84 5.97
N ASP A 10 4.14 -4.49 5.60
CA ASP A 10 3.47 -5.07 4.44
C ASP A 10 2.90 -3.98 3.54
N GLY A 11 2.98 -4.24 2.24
CA GLY A 11 2.51 -3.36 1.17
C GLY A 11 1.33 -4.00 0.46
N SER A 12 0.21 -3.28 0.36
CA SER A 12 -1.00 -3.78 -0.28
C SER A 12 -1.54 -2.78 -1.30
N TYR A 13 -2.22 -3.32 -2.32
CA TYR A 13 -2.91 -2.54 -3.35
C TYR A 13 -4.38 -2.41 -3.00
N ILE A 14 -4.87 -1.18 -2.90
CA ILE A 14 -6.31 -0.90 -2.87
C ILE A 14 -6.80 -0.75 -4.30
N HIS A 15 -7.72 -1.62 -4.70
CA HIS A 15 -8.40 -1.50 -5.99
C HIS A 15 -9.26 -0.24 -6.04
N LEU A 16 -9.03 0.58 -7.06
CA LEU A 16 -9.86 1.71 -7.42
C LEU A 16 -10.87 1.25 -8.50
N MET A 17 -12.16 1.41 -8.21
CA MET A 17 -13.24 1.08 -9.16
C MET A 17 -13.25 2.04 -10.36
N ASN A 18 -12.88 3.30 -10.14
CA ASN A 18 -12.88 4.35 -11.14
C ASN A 18 -11.47 4.91 -11.33
N GLN A 19 -11.17 5.33 -12.55
CA GLN A 19 -9.94 6.07 -12.84
C GLN A 19 -9.93 7.40 -12.07
N PRO A 20 -8.83 7.73 -11.37
CA PRO A 20 -8.70 9.02 -10.73
C PRO A 20 -8.75 10.17 -11.74
N THR A 21 -9.50 11.22 -11.40
CA THR A 21 -9.78 12.36 -12.28
C THR A 21 -8.53 13.18 -12.62
N LYS A 22 -7.52 13.16 -11.73
CA LYS A 22 -6.19 13.73 -11.96
C LYS A 22 -5.17 12.61 -12.04
N ASN A 23 -4.39 12.60 -13.12
CA ASN A 23 -3.23 11.73 -13.32
C ASN A 23 -3.54 10.22 -13.26
N GLY A 24 -4.66 9.80 -13.88
CA GLY A 24 -5.16 8.43 -13.82
C GLY A 24 -4.18 7.33 -14.25
N TYR A 25 -3.27 7.62 -15.19
CA TYR A 25 -2.23 6.69 -15.64
C TYR A 25 -1.20 6.37 -14.54
N ALA A 26 -0.93 7.30 -13.62
CA ALA A 26 -0.01 7.05 -12.51
C ALA A 26 -0.56 5.97 -11.56
N TYR A 27 -1.86 5.76 -11.52
CA TYR A 27 -2.49 4.75 -10.67
C TYR A 27 -2.71 3.42 -11.40
N TRP A 28 -2.32 3.32 -12.68
CA TRP A 28 -2.48 2.09 -13.45
C TRP A 28 -1.33 1.11 -13.16
N CYS A 29 -1.65 0.00 -12.50
CA CYS A 29 -0.68 -1.03 -12.15
C CYS A 29 -0.44 -2.03 -13.30
N HIS A 30 0.69 -2.76 -13.24
CA HIS A 30 1.01 -3.86 -14.18
C HIS A 30 -0.07 -4.95 -14.25
N LYS A 31 -0.84 -5.13 -13.16
CA LYS A 31 -1.97 -6.07 -13.09
C LYS A 31 -3.24 -5.59 -13.81
N LYS A 32 -3.17 -4.49 -14.57
CA LYS A 32 -4.25 -3.93 -15.41
C LYS A 32 -5.49 -3.48 -14.62
N PHE A 33 -5.27 -2.89 -13.46
CA PHE A 33 -6.30 -2.19 -12.69
C PHE A 33 -5.72 -0.91 -12.09
N TYR A 34 -6.61 0.01 -11.71
CA TYR A 34 -6.22 1.21 -10.97
C TYR A 34 -6.03 0.85 -9.50
N ALA A 35 -4.89 1.25 -8.92
CA ALA A 35 -4.61 0.97 -7.52
C ALA A 35 -3.91 2.10 -6.79
N LEU A 36 -4.21 2.19 -5.49
CA LEU A 36 -3.43 2.95 -4.52
C LEU A 36 -2.54 2.01 -3.73
N ILE A 37 -1.28 2.39 -3.54
CA ILE A 37 -0.37 1.66 -2.66
C ILE A 37 -0.62 2.13 -1.22
N ILE A 38 -0.81 1.16 -0.34
CA ILE A 38 -0.64 1.31 1.10
C ILE A 38 0.59 0.54 1.52
N GLN A 39 1.41 1.16 2.37
CA GLN A 39 2.40 0.45 3.15
C GLN A 39 2.14 0.71 4.62
N ALA A 40 2.04 -0.34 5.44
CA ALA A 40 1.88 -0.20 6.88
C ALA A 40 2.92 -1.03 7.61
N THR A 41 3.43 -0.48 8.71
CA THR A 41 4.35 -1.16 9.62
C THR A 41 3.62 -1.43 10.93
N VAL A 42 3.75 -2.66 11.42
CA VAL A 42 3.21 -3.10 12.70
C VAL A 42 4.33 -3.51 13.63
N ASN A 43 4.17 -3.26 14.93
CA ASN A 43 5.09 -3.78 15.94
C ASN A 43 4.76 -5.24 16.32
N HIS A 44 5.57 -5.81 17.20
CA HIS A 44 5.40 -7.17 17.73
C HIS A 44 4.07 -7.41 18.48
N HIS A 45 3.35 -6.35 18.87
CA HIS A 45 2.01 -6.43 19.47
C HIS A 45 0.88 -6.32 18.43
N ALA A 46 1.20 -6.39 17.13
CA ALA A 46 0.26 -6.18 16.03
C ALA A 46 -0.42 -4.79 16.05
N ILE A 47 0.27 -3.78 16.62
CA ILE A 47 -0.18 -2.40 16.61
C ILE A 47 0.48 -1.69 15.43
N PHE A 48 -0.32 -1.01 14.60
CA PHE A 48 0.18 -0.16 13.52
C PHE A 48 1.02 0.98 14.10
N THR A 49 2.29 1.05 13.73
CA THR A 49 3.23 2.09 14.19
C THR A 49 3.41 3.19 13.16
N SER A 50 3.31 2.85 11.88
CA SER A 50 3.41 3.79 10.78
C SER A 50 2.62 3.27 9.59
N TYR A 51 2.04 4.19 8.81
CA TYR A 51 1.41 3.88 7.55
C TYR A 51 1.74 4.98 6.55
N ASP A 52 1.87 4.59 5.30
CA ASP A 52 2.06 5.46 4.16
C ASP A 52 0.98 5.12 3.13
N PHE A 53 0.29 6.15 2.64
CA PHE A 53 -0.90 6.02 1.80
C PHE A 53 -0.85 7.06 0.69
N GLY A 54 -1.25 6.65 -0.51
CA GLY A 54 -1.54 7.58 -1.60
C GLY A 54 -0.47 7.62 -2.67
N TRP A 55 0.52 6.72 -2.61
CA TRP A 55 1.46 6.56 -3.71
C TRP A 55 0.76 5.95 -4.94
N PRO A 56 1.05 6.48 -6.14
CA PRO A 56 0.57 5.91 -7.38
C PRO A 56 1.03 4.46 -7.52
N GLY A 57 0.09 3.58 -7.90
CA GLY A 57 0.36 2.15 -8.14
C GLY A 57 1.29 1.84 -9.31
N SER A 58 1.66 2.85 -10.10
CA SER A 58 2.67 2.79 -11.15
C SER A 58 3.99 3.36 -10.60
N VAL A 59 4.83 2.47 -10.04
CA VAL A 59 6.25 2.69 -9.76
C VAL A 59 7.09 1.68 -10.52
#